data_AF-A0A9J7Z002-F1
#
_entry.id   AF-A0A9J7Z002-F1
#
_cell.length_a   1.000
_cell.length_b   1.000
_cell.length_c   1.000
_cell.angle_alpha   90.00
_cell.angle_beta   90.00
_cell.angle_gamma   90.00
#
_symmetry.space_group_name_H-M   'P 1'
#
loop_
_entity.id
_entity.type
_entity.pdbx_description
1 polymer ?
#
loop_
_entity_poly.entity_id
_entity_poly.type
_entity_poly.pdbx_seq_one_letter_code
_entity_poly.pdbx_strand_id
1 'polypeptide(L)'
;MSKIEKMSILGVRSFGVEDKDKQVITFFSPLTVLVGPNGAGKTTIIECLKYITSGDFPPGSKGSTFVHDPKDAHETDVRAQIRLQFRDVNGDPVAVQRSMQSTQKGKKTEFKTLEGVITRFKHGEKVGLSSKCAEMDREMISALGVSKAVISHVIFCHQEDSNWPLSEGKALKQKFDDIFSATR
;
A
#
# COMPACT_ATOMS: atom_id res chain seq x y z
N MET A 1 -0.88 -20.45 4.69
CA MET A 1 -0.27 -19.56 3.65
C MET A 1 -1.13 -18.32 3.61
N SER A 2 -0.51 -17.15 3.74
CA SER A 2 -1.23 -15.88 3.69
C SER A 2 -1.78 -15.62 2.28
N LYS A 3 -2.89 -14.88 2.19
CA LYS A 3 -3.57 -14.60 0.90
C LYS A 3 -4.31 -13.27 0.95
N ILE A 4 -4.03 -12.39 -0.01
CA ILE A 4 -4.85 -11.19 -0.23
C ILE A 4 -6.21 -11.56 -0.85
N GLU A 5 -7.28 -10.94 -0.39
CA GLU A 5 -8.64 -11.26 -0.82
C GLU A 5 -9.34 -10.06 -1.47
N LYS A 6 -9.28 -8.90 -0.84
CA LYS A 6 -10.02 -7.71 -1.31
C LYS A 6 -9.32 -6.43 -0.91
N MET A 7 -9.24 -5.46 -1.83
CA MET A 7 -8.72 -4.12 -1.54
C MET A 7 -9.75 -3.07 -1.96
N SER A 8 -9.85 -1.98 -1.20
CA SER A 8 -10.56 -0.78 -1.63
C SER A 8 -9.64 0.43 -1.64
N ILE A 9 -9.76 1.26 -2.66
CA ILE A 9 -8.97 2.47 -2.87
C ILE A 9 -9.94 3.67 -2.97
N LEU A 10 -9.59 4.76 -2.30
CA LEU A 10 -10.29 6.04 -2.35
C LEU A 10 -9.27 7.18 -2.27
N GLY A 11 -9.40 8.21 -3.09
CA GLY A 11 -8.61 9.44 -3.05
C GLY A 11 -7.11 9.26 -3.31
N VAL A 12 -6.70 8.21 -4.02
CA VAL A 12 -5.29 7.94 -4.37
C VAL A 12 -5.11 8.22 -5.87
N ARG A 13 -4.20 9.13 -6.24
CA ARG A 13 -3.96 9.54 -7.63
C ARG A 13 -5.27 9.74 -8.40
N SER A 14 -5.52 9.01 -9.50
CA SER A 14 -6.72 9.14 -10.32
C SER A 14 -7.99 8.51 -9.72
N PHE A 15 -7.90 7.82 -8.59
CA PHE A 15 -9.08 7.34 -7.88
C PHE A 15 -9.78 8.52 -7.20
N GLY A 16 -11.09 8.66 -7.46
CA GLY A 16 -11.92 9.76 -6.96
C GLY A 16 -11.96 9.86 -5.44
N VAL A 17 -12.37 11.03 -4.95
CA VAL A 17 -12.27 11.43 -3.53
C VAL A 17 -13.58 11.24 -2.76
N GLU A 18 -14.71 11.09 -3.44
CA GLU A 18 -16.00 10.89 -2.81
C GLU A 18 -16.28 9.42 -2.51
N ASP A 19 -17.09 9.13 -1.49
CA ASP A 19 -17.43 7.75 -1.12
C ASP A 19 -18.06 6.94 -2.27
N LYS A 20 -18.79 7.59 -3.17
CA LYS A 20 -19.36 6.97 -4.39
C LYS A 20 -18.29 6.50 -5.38
N ASP A 21 -17.10 7.09 -5.33
CA ASP A 21 -15.98 6.80 -6.23
C ASP A 21 -15.10 5.65 -5.72
N LYS A 22 -15.35 5.17 -4.50
CA LYS A 22 -14.57 4.12 -3.86
C LYS A 22 -14.53 2.87 -4.74
N GLN A 23 -13.34 2.55 -5.22
CA GLN A 23 -13.11 1.37 -6.05
C GLN A 23 -12.76 0.17 -5.19
N VAL A 24 -13.26 -1.00 -5.58
CA VAL A 24 -13.09 -2.26 -4.86
C VAL A 24 -12.57 -3.32 -5.83
N ILE A 25 -11.45 -3.95 -5.46
CA ILE A 25 -10.78 -4.98 -6.24
C ILE A 25 -10.80 -6.28 -5.43
N THR A 26 -11.24 -7.36 -6.05
CA THR A 26 -11.19 -8.71 -5.47
C THR A 26 -10.05 -9.49 -6.12
N PHE A 27 -9.21 -10.12 -5.30
CA PHE A 27 -8.09 -10.93 -5.77
C PHE A 27 -8.46 -12.40 -5.78
N PHE A 28 -8.21 -13.05 -6.91
CA PHE A 28 -8.52 -14.44 -7.17
C PHE A 28 -7.26 -15.30 -7.13
N SER A 29 -7.44 -16.56 -6.77
CA SER A 29 -6.39 -17.59 -6.83
C SER A 29 -6.72 -18.57 -7.96
N PRO A 30 -5.73 -19.01 -8.76
CA PRO A 30 -4.31 -18.68 -8.64
C PRO A 30 -3.91 -17.37 -9.33
N LEU A 31 -4.79 -16.76 -10.13
CA LEU A 31 -4.44 -15.63 -11.00
C LEU A 31 -5.50 -14.53 -10.93
N THR A 32 -5.04 -13.28 -10.83
CA THR A 32 -5.85 -12.06 -11.01
C THR A 32 -5.30 -11.29 -12.21
N VAL A 33 -6.17 -10.95 -13.17
CA VAL A 33 -5.77 -10.21 -14.37
C VAL A 33 -6.28 -8.77 -14.27
N LEU A 34 -5.37 -7.80 -14.34
CA LEU A 34 -5.68 -6.37 -14.34
C LEU A 34 -5.43 -5.78 -15.73
N VAL A 35 -6.49 -5.42 -16.45
CA VAL A 35 -6.43 -4.85 -17.80
C VAL A 35 -7.10 -3.49 -17.85
N GLY A 36 -6.69 -2.67 -18.82
CA GLY A 36 -7.22 -1.33 -19.03
C GLY A 36 -6.27 -0.46 -19.85
N PRO A 37 -6.73 0.70 -20.34
CA PRO A 37 -5.90 1.62 -21.13
C PRO A 37 -4.75 2.22 -20.31
N ASN A 38 -3.82 2.90 -21.00
CA ASN A 38 -2.78 3.68 -20.32
C ASN A 38 -3.43 4.80 -19.49
N GLY A 39 -2.88 5.06 -18.31
CA GLY A 39 -3.46 6.02 -17.36
C GLY A 39 -4.65 5.50 -16.55
N ALA A 40 -5.15 4.27 -16.80
CA ALA A 40 -6.30 3.72 -16.07
C ALA A 40 -6.04 3.37 -14.58
N GLY A 41 -4.86 3.66 -14.03
CA GLY A 41 -4.54 3.39 -12.62
C GLY A 41 -4.06 1.97 -12.32
N LYS A 42 -3.74 1.14 -13.33
CA LYS A 42 -3.22 -0.23 -13.13
C LYS A 42 -1.99 -0.26 -12.22
N THR A 43 -0.99 0.57 -12.50
CA THR A 43 0.21 0.70 -11.67
C THR A 43 -0.14 1.19 -10.26
N THR A 44 -1.10 2.09 -10.14
CA THR A 44 -1.59 2.62 -8.86
C THR A 44 -2.21 1.55 -7.97
N ILE A 45 -2.84 0.53 -8.53
CA ILE A 45 -3.32 -0.63 -7.75
C ILE A 45 -2.14 -1.35 -7.07
N ILE A 46 -1.05 -1.56 -7.80
CA ILE A 46 0.15 -2.22 -7.27
C ILE A 46 0.87 -1.32 -6.25
N GLU A 47 0.92 -0.02 -6.50
CA GLU A 47 1.42 0.98 -5.54
C GLU A 47 0.62 0.96 -4.23
N CYS A 48 -0.72 0.85 -4.30
CA CYS A 48 -1.57 0.73 -3.13
C CYS A 48 -1.28 -0.55 -2.33
N LEU A 49 -1.09 -1.68 -3.03
CA LEU A 49 -0.70 -2.94 -2.41
C LEU A 49 0.66 -2.84 -1.71
N LYS A 50 1.66 -2.21 -2.35
CA LYS A 50 2.94 -1.94 -1.73
C LYS A 50 2.77 -1.08 -0.48
N TYR A 51 2.11 0.06 -0.59
CA TYR A 51 1.95 1.00 0.51
C TYR A 51 1.21 0.40 1.71
N ILE A 52 0.10 -0.32 1.50
CA ILE A 52 -0.65 -0.89 2.62
C ILE A 52 0.12 -2.00 3.33
N THR A 53 0.97 -2.73 2.62
CA THR A 53 1.73 -3.87 3.15
C THR A 53 3.09 -3.50 3.74
N SER A 54 3.78 -2.48 3.21
CA SER A 54 5.14 -2.10 3.65
C SER A 54 5.28 -0.70 4.22
N GLY A 55 4.26 0.17 4.02
CA GLY A 55 4.31 1.59 4.34
C GLY A 55 5.13 2.44 3.37
N ASP A 56 5.75 1.82 2.37
CA ASP A 56 6.59 2.53 1.41
C ASP A 56 5.76 3.22 0.33
N PHE A 57 6.09 4.48 0.06
CA PHE A 57 5.50 5.22 -1.05
C PHE A 57 6.13 4.82 -2.39
N PRO A 58 5.41 5.02 -3.51
CA PRO A 58 5.99 4.91 -4.85
C PRO A 58 7.23 5.82 -5.02
N PRO A 59 8.21 5.43 -5.86
CA PRO A 59 9.36 6.27 -6.20
C PRO A 59 8.93 7.67 -6.65
N GLY A 60 9.69 8.69 -6.27
CA GLY A 60 9.39 10.08 -6.62
C GLY A 60 8.18 10.70 -5.89
N SER A 61 7.35 9.91 -5.20
CA SER A 61 6.28 10.43 -4.35
C SER A 61 6.77 10.58 -2.91
N LYS A 62 7.00 11.82 -2.46
CA LYS A 62 7.17 12.13 -1.03
C LYS A 62 5.81 12.16 -0.31
N GLY A 63 4.91 11.23 -0.64
CA GLY A 63 3.53 11.16 -0.15
C GLY A 63 2.53 12.10 -0.84
N SER A 64 2.89 13.37 -1.08
CA SER A 64 1.94 14.38 -1.58
C SER A 64 1.31 14.05 -2.93
N THR A 65 2.09 13.49 -3.87
CA THR A 65 1.62 13.12 -5.21
C THR A 65 0.90 11.77 -5.28
N PHE A 66 0.80 11.08 -4.14
CA PHE A 66 0.08 9.81 -4.04
C PHE A 66 -1.39 10.03 -3.65
N VAL A 67 -1.69 11.07 -2.87
CA VAL A 67 -3.07 11.53 -2.62
C VAL A 67 -3.56 12.29 -3.85
N HIS A 68 -4.84 12.14 -4.18
CA HIS A 68 -5.49 12.91 -5.24
C HIS A 68 -5.29 14.42 -4.98
N ASP A 69 -4.98 15.18 -6.02
CA ASP A 69 -4.61 16.59 -5.84
C ASP A 69 -5.82 17.41 -5.38
N PRO A 70 -5.73 18.17 -4.27
CA PRO A 70 -6.85 18.99 -3.80
C PRO A 70 -7.36 20.00 -4.82
N LYS A 71 -6.49 20.53 -5.69
CA LYS A 71 -6.90 21.49 -6.73
C LYS A 71 -7.72 20.80 -7.82
N ASP A 72 -7.35 19.59 -8.20
CA ASP A 72 -8.08 18.78 -9.19
C ASP A 72 -9.43 18.34 -8.63
N ALA A 73 -9.49 18.06 -7.32
CA ALA A 73 -10.74 17.77 -6.61
C ALA A 73 -11.61 19.02 -6.35
N HIS A 74 -11.09 20.23 -6.57
CA HIS A 74 -11.71 21.49 -6.15
C HIS A 74 -12.02 21.56 -4.63
N GLU A 75 -11.18 20.93 -3.82
CA GLU A 75 -11.32 20.84 -2.37
C GLU A 75 -10.11 21.43 -1.65
N THR A 76 -10.29 21.85 -0.39
CA THR A 76 -9.14 22.30 0.44
C THR A 76 -8.42 21.12 1.06
N ASP A 77 -9.16 20.06 1.39
CA ASP A 77 -8.67 18.88 2.09
C ASP A 77 -9.11 17.62 1.36
N VAL A 78 -8.15 16.85 0.88
CA VAL A 78 -8.41 15.54 0.28
C VAL A 78 -7.88 14.45 1.19
N ARG A 79 -8.74 13.48 1.50
CA ARG A 79 -8.39 12.28 2.24
C ARG A 79 -8.27 11.09 1.31
N ALA A 80 -7.14 10.41 1.39
CA ALA A 80 -6.94 9.12 0.74
C ALA A 80 -7.07 7.98 1.75
N GLN A 81 -7.60 6.86 1.30
CA GLN A 81 -7.76 5.67 2.11
C GLN A 81 -7.57 4.40 1.28
N ILE A 82 -6.71 3.51 1.78
CA ILE A 82 -6.53 2.17 1.23
C ILE A 82 -6.93 1.18 2.33
N ARG A 83 -7.78 0.21 1.99
CA ARG A 83 -8.14 -0.90 2.89
C ARG A 83 -7.84 -2.23 2.23
N LEU A 84 -7.22 -3.15 2.94
CA LEU A 84 -6.89 -4.50 2.48
C LEU A 84 -7.49 -5.53 3.44
N GLN A 85 -8.18 -6.51 2.88
CA GLN A 85 -8.62 -7.74 3.55
C GLN A 85 -7.78 -8.89 3.02
N PHE A 86 -7.25 -9.69 3.94
CA PHE A 86 -6.40 -10.82 3.64
C PHE A 86 -6.50 -11.87 4.74
N ARG A 87 -6.04 -13.08 4.44
CA ARG A 87 -5.78 -14.13 5.43
C ARG A 87 -4.32 -14.08 5.83
N ASP A 88 -4.06 -14.14 7.13
CA ASP A 88 -2.70 -14.21 7.64
C ASP A 88 -2.07 -15.60 7.43
N VAL A 89 -0.84 -15.79 7.93
CA VAL A 89 -0.13 -17.07 7.85
C VAL A 89 -0.90 -18.25 8.47
N ASN A 90 -1.72 -17.99 9.48
CA ASN A 90 -2.54 -18.98 10.19
C ASN A 90 -3.89 -19.23 9.49
N GLY A 91 -4.25 -18.41 8.50
CA GLY A 91 -5.52 -18.48 7.77
C GLY A 91 -6.61 -17.58 8.34
N ASP A 92 -6.30 -16.82 9.39
CA ASP A 92 -7.25 -15.96 10.09
C ASP A 92 -7.51 -14.67 9.30
N PRO A 93 -8.77 -14.19 9.27
CA PRO A 93 -9.12 -12.97 8.56
C PRO A 93 -8.53 -11.73 9.25
N VAL A 94 -7.85 -10.91 8.46
CA VAL A 94 -7.27 -9.63 8.88
C VAL A 94 -7.74 -8.53 7.94
N ALA A 95 -8.11 -7.38 8.50
CA ALA A 95 -8.43 -6.18 7.73
C ALA A 95 -7.55 -5.02 8.18
N VAL A 96 -6.89 -4.37 7.24
CA VAL A 96 -5.98 -3.24 7.49
C VAL A 96 -6.45 -2.03 6.71
N GLN A 97 -6.28 -0.85 7.30
CA GLN A 97 -6.59 0.43 6.70
C GLN A 97 -5.42 1.39 6.94
N ARG A 98 -4.96 2.02 5.86
CA ARG A 98 -4.10 3.21 5.93
C ARG A 98 -4.84 4.42 5.38
N SER A 99 -4.68 5.55 6.04
CA SER A 99 -5.26 6.82 5.63
C SER A 99 -4.17 7.88 5.49
N MET A 100 -4.35 8.77 4.53
CA MET A 100 -3.49 9.91 4.28
C MET A 100 -4.35 11.14 4.02
N GLN A 101 -3.78 12.32 4.18
CA GLN A 101 -4.45 13.57 3.87
C GLN A 101 -3.50 14.54 3.19
N SER A 102 -4.03 15.23 2.20
CA SER A 102 -3.39 16.30 1.47
C SER A 102 -4.21 17.58 1.64
N THR A 103 -3.59 18.65 2.13
CA THR A 103 -4.27 19.91 2.44
C THR A 103 -3.66 21.03 1.59
N GLN A 104 -4.49 21.77 0.86
CA GLN A 104 -4.06 22.93 0.10
C GLN A 104 -3.91 24.15 1.02
N LYS A 105 -2.67 24.66 1.16
CA LYS A 105 -2.36 25.90 1.89
C LYS A 105 -1.78 26.94 0.95
N GLY A 106 -2.64 27.79 0.41
CA GLY A 106 -2.26 28.83 -0.55
C GLY A 106 -1.64 28.21 -1.81
N LYS A 107 -0.34 28.42 -2.05
CA LYS A 107 0.38 27.81 -3.20
C LYS A 107 1.01 26.45 -2.90
N LYS A 108 1.09 26.03 -1.63
CA LYS A 108 1.73 24.78 -1.20
C LYS A 108 0.69 23.74 -0.83
N THR A 109 1.06 22.47 -0.97
CA THR A 109 0.24 21.34 -0.56
C THR A 109 0.97 20.63 0.57
N GLU A 110 0.32 20.49 1.72
CA GLU A 110 0.85 19.77 2.87
C GLU A 110 0.33 18.33 2.89
N PHE A 111 1.23 17.40 3.13
CA PHE A 111 0.91 15.97 3.20
C PHE A 111 1.08 15.45 4.63
N LYS A 112 0.14 14.61 5.07
CA LYS A 112 0.25 13.86 6.32
C LYS A 112 -0.27 12.43 6.19
N THR A 113 0.42 11.50 6.82
CA THR A 113 -0.09 10.15 7.08
C THR A 113 -0.92 10.18 8.36
N LEU A 114 -2.10 9.57 8.32
CA LEU A 114 -2.99 9.42 9.48
C LEU A 114 -2.78 8.06 10.15
N GLU A 115 -3.31 7.88 11.36
CA GLU A 115 -3.23 6.59 12.06
C GLU A 115 -3.86 5.46 11.23
N GLY A 116 -3.18 4.32 11.24
CA GLY A 116 -3.67 3.10 10.61
C GLY A 116 -4.52 2.29 11.57
N VAL A 117 -5.42 1.50 11.01
CA VAL A 117 -6.26 0.58 11.79
C VAL A 117 -6.02 -0.83 11.31
N ILE A 118 -5.68 -1.72 12.22
CA ILE A 118 -5.64 -3.16 11.99
C ILE A 118 -6.76 -3.82 12.77
N THR A 119 -7.51 -4.70 12.12
CA THR A 119 -8.59 -5.46 12.72
C THR A 119 -8.33 -6.94 12.53
N ARG A 120 -8.38 -7.68 13.64
CA ARG A 120 -8.24 -9.15 13.68
C ARG A 120 -9.45 -9.76 14.36
N PHE A 121 -9.66 -11.04 14.15
CA PHE A 121 -10.62 -11.81 14.94
C PHE A 121 -9.87 -12.51 16.08
N LYS A 122 -10.30 -12.30 17.32
CA LYS A 122 -9.81 -13.02 18.50
C LYS A 122 -11.00 -13.61 19.23
N HIS A 123 -10.99 -14.92 19.47
CA HIS A 123 -12.09 -15.65 20.14
C HIS A 123 -13.47 -15.42 19.49
N GLY A 124 -13.54 -15.29 18.17
CA GLY A 124 -14.78 -15.02 17.44
C GLY A 124 -15.23 -13.55 17.45
N GLU A 125 -14.56 -12.67 18.20
CA GLU A 125 -14.85 -11.24 18.21
C GLU A 125 -13.86 -10.44 17.37
N LYS A 126 -14.40 -9.39 16.73
CA LYS A 126 -13.63 -8.45 15.91
C LYS A 126 -12.94 -7.44 16.82
N VAL A 127 -11.61 -7.55 16.94
CA VAL A 127 -10.78 -6.63 17.73
C VAL A 127 -10.05 -5.67 16.78
N GLY A 128 -10.43 -4.39 16.83
CA GLY A 128 -9.76 -3.31 16.10
C GLY A 128 -8.75 -2.59 16.99
N LEU A 129 -7.53 -2.39 16.48
CA LEU A 129 -6.47 -1.64 17.14
C LEU A 129 -6.05 -0.49 16.22
N SER A 130 -6.06 0.75 16.74
CA SER A 130 -5.34 1.86 16.10
C SER A 130 -3.86 1.69 16.38
N SER A 131 -3.02 1.86 15.37
CA SER A 131 -1.58 1.68 15.51
C SER A 131 -0.81 2.76 14.77
N LYS A 132 0.33 3.15 15.35
CA LYS A 132 1.27 4.03 14.66
C LYS A 132 1.82 3.30 13.43
N CYS A 133 2.25 4.05 12.41
CA CYS A 133 2.71 3.48 11.14
C CYS A 133 3.78 2.39 11.32
N ALA A 134 4.78 2.61 12.19
CA ALA A 134 5.86 1.67 12.41
C ALA A 134 5.41 0.36 13.09
N GLU A 135 4.38 0.41 13.94
CA GLU A 135 3.77 -0.78 14.53
C GLU A 135 2.98 -1.55 13.49
N MET A 136 2.23 -0.85 12.64
CA MET A 136 1.46 -1.44 11.55
C MET A 136 2.36 -2.15 10.53
N ASP A 137 3.53 -1.58 10.17
CA ASP A 137 4.48 -2.24 9.28
C ASP A 137 4.96 -3.59 9.84
N ARG A 138 5.29 -3.65 11.14
CA ARG A 138 5.70 -4.90 11.81
C ARG A 138 4.57 -5.93 11.84
N GLU A 139 3.36 -5.49 12.18
CA GLU A 139 2.19 -6.36 12.21
C GLU A 139 1.85 -6.92 10.81
N MET A 140 2.04 -6.12 9.75
CA MET A 140 1.86 -6.57 8.37
C MET A 140 2.87 -7.63 7.96
N ILE A 141 4.15 -7.42 8.26
CA ILE A 141 5.23 -8.37 7.97
C ILE A 141 4.96 -9.71 8.68
N SER A 142 4.57 -9.64 9.96
CA SER A 142 4.24 -10.83 10.75
C SER A 142 3.01 -11.57 10.20
N ALA A 143 1.93 -10.85 9.88
CA ALA A 143 0.70 -11.44 9.38
C ALA A 143 0.85 -12.03 7.97
N LEU A 144 1.62 -11.39 7.08
CA LEU A 144 1.89 -11.90 5.74
C LEU A 144 2.94 -13.02 5.73
N GLY A 145 3.83 -13.06 6.71
CA GLY A 145 4.92 -14.04 6.79
C GLY A 145 6.03 -13.79 5.77
N VAL A 146 6.20 -12.54 5.33
CA VAL A 146 7.17 -12.15 4.30
C VAL A 146 7.87 -10.86 4.73
N SER A 147 9.19 -10.79 4.55
CA SER A 147 9.99 -9.62 4.94
C SER A 147 9.61 -8.37 4.13
N LYS A 148 9.84 -7.18 4.72
CA LYS A 148 9.62 -5.91 4.03
C LYS A 148 10.38 -5.83 2.70
N ALA A 149 11.63 -6.29 2.66
CA ALA A 149 12.46 -6.29 1.47
C ALA A 149 11.84 -7.16 0.35
N VAL A 150 11.33 -8.35 0.67
CA VAL A 150 10.67 -9.21 -0.32
C VAL A 150 9.36 -8.58 -0.81
N ILE A 151 8.56 -7.99 0.09
CA ILE A 151 7.34 -7.24 -0.30
C ILE A 151 7.70 -6.11 -1.28
N SER A 152 8.70 -5.29 -0.96
CA SER A 152 9.01 -4.06 -1.69
C SER A 152 9.86 -4.26 -2.95
N HIS A 153 10.73 -5.27 -3.01
CA HIS A 153 11.65 -5.51 -4.13
C HIS A 153 11.26 -6.68 -5.03
N VAL A 154 10.40 -7.59 -4.55
CA VAL A 154 10.03 -8.81 -5.29
C VAL A 154 8.54 -8.85 -5.58
N ILE A 155 7.68 -8.83 -4.56
CA ILE A 155 6.23 -9.06 -4.73
C ILE A 155 5.53 -7.85 -5.34
N PHE A 156 5.69 -6.67 -4.74
CA PHE A 156 5.12 -5.41 -5.21
C PHE A 156 6.23 -4.45 -5.64
N CYS A 157 7.20 -4.97 -6.39
CA CYS A 157 8.23 -4.15 -7.01
C CYS A 157 7.57 -3.08 -7.91
N HIS A 158 8.08 -1.84 -7.83
CA HIS A 158 7.55 -0.76 -8.64
C HIS A 158 7.95 -0.96 -10.11
N GLN A 159 7.10 -0.57 -11.05
CA GLN A 159 7.36 -0.73 -12.48
C GLN A 159 8.68 -0.08 -12.92
N GLU A 160 8.99 1.13 -12.42
CA GLU A 160 10.24 1.83 -12.73
C GLU A 160 11.49 1.16 -12.13
N ASP A 161 11.29 0.28 -11.13
CA ASP A 161 12.35 -0.41 -10.41
C ASP A 161 12.43 -1.91 -10.79
N SER A 162 11.61 -2.38 -11.74
CA SER A 162 11.49 -3.82 -12.07
C SER A 162 12.77 -4.42 -12.64
N ASN A 163 13.62 -3.59 -13.26
CA ASN A 163 14.88 -4.00 -13.85
C ASN A 163 16.04 -3.97 -12.85
N TRP A 164 15.77 -3.81 -11.55
CA TRP A 164 16.83 -3.80 -10.53
C TRP A 164 17.79 -4.99 -10.57
N PRO A 165 17.40 -6.23 -10.98
CA PRO A 165 18.36 -7.33 -11.12
C PRO A 165 19.46 -7.07 -12.16
N LEU A 166 19.24 -6.12 -13.07
CA LEU A 166 20.19 -5.70 -14.11
C LEU A 166 20.97 -4.44 -13.73
N SER A 167 20.80 -3.94 -12.50
CA SER A 167 21.53 -2.76 -12.03
C SER A 167 23.01 -3.05 -11.78
N GLU A 168 23.78 -1.97 -11.66
CA GLU A 168 25.20 -2.01 -11.31
C GLU A 168 25.49 -2.74 -9.99
N GLY A 169 26.69 -3.30 -9.86
CA GLY A 169 27.02 -4.26 -8.79
C GLY A 169 26.76 -3.77 -7.37
N LYS A 170 26.90 -2.46 -7.09
CA LYS A 170 26.61 -1.89 -5.77
C LYS A 170 25.11 -1.88 -5.46
N ALA A 171 24.28 -1.39 -6.37
CA ALA A 171 22.83 -1.31 -6.19
C ALA A 171 22.20 -2.71 -6.14
N LEU A 172 22.68 -3.61 -7.01
CA LEU A 172 22.28 -5.01 -7.04
C LEU A 172 22.59 -5.69 -5.70
N LYS A 173 23.84 -5.58 -5.22
CA LYS A 173 24.27 -6.16 -3.96
C LYS A 173 23.44 -5.66 -2.79
N GLN A 174 23.15 -4.36 -2.71
CA GLN A 174 22.34 -3.80 -1.62
C GLN A 174 20.96 -4.48 -1.52
N LYS A 175 20.28 -4.66 -2.66
CA LYS A 175 18.96 -5.32 -2.67
C LYS A 175 19.05 -6.80 -2.29
N PHE A 176 20.11 -7.49 -2.72
CA PHE A 176 20.37 -8.85 -2.26
C PHE A 176 20.59 -8.91 -0.75
N ASP A 177 21.45 -8.04 -0.20
CA ASP A 177 21.73 -7.98 1.22
C ASP A 177 20.44 -7.70 2.04
N ASP A 178 19.59 -6.78 1.56
CA ASP A 178 18.29 -6.46 2.16
C ASP A 178 17.31 -7.66 2.12
N ILE A 179 17.21 -8.35 0.98
CA ILE A 179 16.30 -9.50 0.79
C ILE A 179 16.71 -10.67 1.69
N PHE A 180 18.01 -10.99 1.71
CA PHE A 180 18.53 -12.13 2.45
C PHE A 180 18.80 -11.81 3.92
N SER A 181 18.59 -10.54 4.33
CA SER A 181 18.91 -10.07 5.69
C SER A 181 20.30 -10.55 6.11
N ALA A 182 21.27 -10.41 5.20
CA ALA A 182 22.64 -10.85 5.39
C ALA A 182 23.37 -9.89 6.35
N THR A 183 22.85 -9.73 7.56
CA THR A 183 23.69 -9.46 8.72
C THR A 183 24.65 -10.64 8.86
N ARG A 184 25.92 -10.38 8.59
CA ARG A 184 27.03 -11.21 9.06
C ARG A 184 26.85 -11.58 10.53
#